data_AF-A0AA35WI24-F1
#
_entry.id   AF-A0AA35WI24-F1
#
_cell.length_a   1.000
_cell.length_b   1.000
_cell.length_c   1.000
_cell.angle_alpha   90.00
_cell.angle_beta   90.00
_cell.angle_gamma   90.00
#
_symmetry.space_group_name_H-M   'P 1'
#
loop_
_entity.id
_entity.type
_entity.pdbx_description
1 polymer ?
#
loop_
_entity_poly.entity_id
_entity_poly.type
_entity_poly.pdbx_seq_one_letter_code
_entity_poly.pdbx_strand_id
1 'polypeptide(L)'
;MLLAELGSTSGKNQFTRINFDGIVRTDTNFAIIGGTEAIETRMQNYFATAKTDADRDLTTALRLAVETWAIGKELSSRESEETESEETQIDTTQMYEIIDTAREEGEIEVGVLETAQPEASKFRLLTSQEIEAALP
;
A
#
# COMPACT_ATOMS: atom_id res chain seq x y z
N MET A 1 -6.63 11.23 -3.65
CA MET A 1 -6.76 11.18 -2.17
C MET A 1 -7.31 9.83 -1.76
N LEU A 2 -6.82 9.25 -0.67
CA LEU A 2 -7.31 8.01 -0.08
C LEU A 2 -7.79 8.26 1.35
N LEU A 3 -8.96 7.73 1.70
CA LEU A 3 -9.51 7.74 3.05
C LEU A 3 -9.72 6.30 3.50
N ALA A 4 -9.37 5.98 4.74
CA ALA A 4 -9.69 4.71 5.37
C ALA A 4 -10.60 4.96 6.58
N GLU A 5 -11.64 4.15 6.73
CA GLU A 5 -12.65 4.31 7.78
C GLU A 5 -12.90 2.97 8.49
N LEU A 6 -12.99 3.04 9.83
CA LEU A 6 -13.51 1.94 10.63
C LEU A 6 -15.03 2.04 10.73
N GLY A 7 -15.70 1.01 10.25
CA GLY A 7 -17.14 0.89 10.48
C GLY A 7 -17.45 0.52 11.92
N SER A 8 -18.72 0.66 12.30
CA SER A 8 -19.24 0.19 13.61
C SER A 8 -19.09 -1.32 13.84
N THR A 9 -18.76 -2.08 12.79
CA THR A 9 -18.51 -3.53 12.79
C THR A 9 -17.43 -3.83 11.76
N SER A 10 -16.61 -4.88 11.95
CA SER A 10 -15.48 -5.23 11.06
C SER A 10 -15.82 -5.31 9.57
N GLY A 11 -17.01 -5.81 9.22
CA GLY A 11 -17.49 -5.88 7.83
C GLY A 11 -17.95 -4.55 7.20
N LYS A 12 -17.77 -3.44 7.91
CA LYS A 12 -18.12 -2.08 7.44
C LYS A 12 -16.88 -1.17 7.33
N ASN A 13 -15.68 -1.73 7.47
CA ASN A 13 -14.46 -1.01 7.17
C ASN A 13 -14.42 -0.72 5.67
N GLN A 14 -14.00 0.48 5.30
CA GLN A 14 -14.00 0.90 3.91
C GLN A 14 -12.82 1.80 3.58
N PHE A 15 -12.41 1.73 2.33
CA PHE A 15 -11.42 2.60 1.72
C PHE A 15 -12.10 3.41 0.64
N THR A 16 -12.03 4.73 0.72
CA THR A 16 -12.59 5.64 -0.27
C THR A 16 -11.49 6.38 -0.99
N ARG A 17 -11.43 6.21 -2.31
CA ARG A 17 -10.55 6.94 -3.21
C ARG A 17 -11.29 8.08 -3.87
N ILE A 18 -10.64 9.23 -3.94
CA ILE A 18 -11.08 10.38 -4.71
C ILE A 18 -9.98 10.73 -5.69
N ASN A 19 -10.26 10.52 -6.97
CA ASN A 19 -9.34 10.77 -8.08
C ASN A 19 -9.33 12.26 -8.48
N PHE A 20 -8.36 12.65 -9.31
CA PHE A 20 -8.19 14.05 -9.73
C PHE A 20 -9.37 14.57 -10.58
N ASP A 21 -10.07 13.66 -11.26
CA ASP A 21 -11.27 13.93 -12.05
C ASP A 21 -12.54 14.07 -11.18
N GLY A 22 -12.41 13.89 -9.87
CA GLY A 22 -13.51 13.93 -8.91
C GLY A 22 -14.28 12.62 -8.80
N ILE A 23 -13.88 11.55 -9.50
CA ILE A 23 -14.51 10.23 -9.34
C ILE A 23 -14.19 9.68 -7.95
N VAL A 24 -15.26 9.31 -7.24
CA VAL A 24 -15.19 8.68 -5.92
C VAL A 24 -15.46 7.19 -6.07
N ARG A 25 -14.58 6.35 -5.51
CA ARG A 25 -14.78 4.89 -5.43
C ARG A 25 -14.58 4.41 -4.01
N THR A 26 -15.41 3.48 -3.57
CA THR A 26 -15.31 2.87 -2.25
C THR A 26 -15.13 1.36 -2.38
N ASP A 27 -14.13 0.84 -1.69
CA ASP A 27 -13.71 -0.56 -1.70
C ASP A 27 -13.62 -1.06 -0.24
N THR A 28 -14.01 -2.32 0.03
CA THR A 28 -14.03 -2.86 1.41
C THR A 28 -12.76 -3.61 1.79
N ASN A 29 -11.90 -3.94 0.82
CA ASN A 29 -10.75 -4.84 1.02
C ASN A 29 -9.43 -4.08 0.96
N PHE A 30 -9.25 -3.24 -0.07
CA PHE A 30 -8.06 -2.43 -0.26
C PHE A 30 -8.36 -1.30 -1.24
N ALA A 31 -7.48 -0.32 -1.28
CA ALA A 31 -7.51 0.74 -2.28
C ALA A 31 -6.08 1.17 -2.59
N ILE A 32 -5.82 1.43 -3.87
CA ILE A 32 -4.50 1.80 -4.37
C ILE A 32 -4.62 3.10 -5.17
N ILE A 33 -3.64 3.98 -4.98
CA ILE A 33 -3.42 5.18 -5.79
C ILE A 33 -1.98 5.12 -6.27
N GLY A 34 -1.77 5.30 -7.56
CA GLY A 34 -0.47 5.04 -8.16
C GLY A 34 -0.25 5.90 -9.38
N GLY A 35 -0.18 7.23 -9.24
CA GLY A 35 0.27 8.19 -10.27
C GLY A 35 -0.50 8.21 -11.60
N THR A 36 -0.45 7.11 -12.34
CA THR A 36 -1.10 6.83 -13.63
C THR A 36 -1.99 5.59 -13.54
N GLU A 37 -2.99 5.47 -14.42
CA GLU A 37 -3.87 4.28 -14.46
C GLU A 37 -3.09 2.98 -14.73
N ALA A 38 -2.01 3.06 -15.50
CA ALA A 38 -1.15 1.92 -15.82
C ALA A 38 -0.42 1.39 -14.57
N ILE A 39 0.18 2.28 -13.78
CA ILE A 39 0.84 1.93 -12.52
C ILE A 39 -0.18 1.37 -11.52
N GLU A 40 -1.33 2.05 -11.35
CA GLU A 40 -2.41 1.56 -10.48
C GLU A 40 -2.86 0.15 -10.84
N THR A 41 -3.04 -0.13 -12.13
CA THR A 41 -3.43 -1.47 -12.61
C THR A 41 -2.38 -2.52 -12.26
N ARG A 42 -1.09 -2.19 -12.39
CA ARG A 42 0.00 -3.12 -12.02
C ARG A 42 0.05 -3.40 -10.53
N MET A 43 -0.08 -2.37 -9.70
CA MET A 43 -0.14 -2.50 -8.25
C MET A 43 -1.36 -3.33 -7.81
N GLN A 44 -2.54 -3.09 -8.41
CA GLN A 44 -3.75 -3.88 -8.15
C GLN A 44 -3.57 -5.35 -8.53
N ASN A 45 -2.95 -5.63 -9.68
CA ASN A 45 -2.68 -6.99 -10.12
C ASN A 45 -1.75 -7.72 -9.15
N TYR A 46 -0.70 -7.05 -8.66
CA TYR A 46 0.19 -7.63 -7.64
C TYR A 46 -0.56 -7.92 -6.33
N PHE A 47 -1.34 -6.96 -5.84
CA PHE A 47 -2.12 -7.15 -4.63
C PHE A 47 -3.13 -8.30 -4.76
N ALA A 48 -3.74 -8.46 -5.94
CA ALA A 48 -4.71 -9.51 -6.22
C ALA A 48 -4.08 -10.91 -6.37
N THR A 49 -2.85 -11.02 -6.89
CA THR A 49 -2.15 -12.30 -7.02
C THR A 49 -1.60 -12.81 -5.69
N ALA A 50 -1.28 -11.91 -4.77
CA ALA A 50 -0.95 -12.26 -3.40
C ALA A 50 -2.20 -12.84 -2.70
N LYS A 51 -2.28 -14.18 -2.60
CA LYS A 51 -3.39 -14.92 -1.97
C LYS A 51 -3.91 -14.19 -0.71
N THR A 52 -5.06 -13.54 -0.86
CA THR A 52 -5.68 -12.65 0.12
C THR A 52 -6.64 -13.46 0.96
N ASP A 53 -6.16 -13.99 2.09
CA ASP A 53 -7.08 -14.34 3.17
C ASP A 53 -7.60 -13.05 3.81
N ALA A 54 -8.89 -13.01 4.12
CA ALA A 54 -9.54 -11.84 4.71
C ALA A 54 -9.05 -11.54 6.14
N ASP A 55 -8.46 -12.52 6.82
CA ASP A 55 -7.98 -12.44 8.21
C ASP A 55 -6.45 -12.38 8.28
N ARG A 56 -5.83 -11.43 7.57
CA ARG A 56 -4.39 -11.18 7.71
C ARG A 56 -4.09 -10.47 9.03
N ASP A 57 -3.03 -10.91 9.70
CA ASP A 57 -2.44 -10.11 10.76
C ASP A 57 -1.85 -8.81 10.20
N LEU A 58 -1.62 -7.85 11.09
CA LEU A 58 -1.11 -6.53 10.72
C LEU A 58 0.22 -6.63 9.97
N THR A 59 1.12 -7.52 10.41
CA THR A 59 2.43 -7.72 9.79
C THR A 59 2.32 -8.17 8.33
N THR A 60 1.46 -9.15 8.04
CA THR A 60 1.26 -9.65 6.68
C THR A 60 0.59 -8.60 5.79
N ALA A 61 -0.39 -7.86 6.34
CA ALA A 61 -1.06 -6.78 5.62
C ALA A 61 -0.10 -5.63 5.30
N LEU A 62 0.74 -5.25 6.27
CA LEU A 62 1.75 -4.22 6.12
C LEU A 62 2.80 -4.60 5.08
N ARG A 63 3.35 -5.82 5.17
CA ARG A 63 4.33 -6.31 4.20
C ARG A 63 3.77 -6.24 2.78
N LEU A 64 2.55 -6.76 2.55
CA LEU A 64 1.95 -6.69 1.22
C LEU A 64 1.72 -5.25 0.76
N ALA A 65 1.29 -4.35 1.64
CA ALA A 65 1.09 -2.95 1.29
C ALA A 65 2.40 -2.28 0.86
N VAL A 66 3.50 -2.52 1.57
CA VAL A 66 4.83 -1.98 1.25
C VAL A 66 5.40 -2.60 -0.03
N GLU A 67 5.26 -3.92 -0.21
CA GLU A 67 5.64 -4.60 -1.47
C GLU A 67 4.85 -4.05 -2.66
N THR A 68 3.55 -3.85 -2.50
CA THR A 68 2.70 -3.26 -3.55
C THR A 68 3.10 -1.81 -3.85
N TRP A 69 3.45 -1.04 -2.83
CA TRP A 69 3.96 0.33 -2.97
C TRP A 69 5.30 0.37 -3.73
N ALA A 70 6.23 -0.54 -3.44
CA ALA A 70 7.52 -0.63 -4.10
C ALA A 70 7.40 -0.84 -5.62
N ILE A 71 6.40 -1.61 -6.06
CA ILE A 71 6.09 -1.77 -7.49
C ILE A 71 5.67 -0.45 -8.11
N GLY A 72 4.84 0.32 -7.42
CA GLY A 72 4.43 1.64 -7.86
C GLY A 72 5.61 2.62 -7.95
N LYS A 73 6.48 2.62 -6.94
CA LYS A 73 7.69 3.44 -6.89
C LYS A 73 8.62 3.15 -8.06
N GLU A 74 8.90 1.88 -8.32
CA GLU A 74 9.77 1.46 -9.42
C GLU A 74 9.21 1.87 -10.78
N LEU A 75 7.94 1.58 -11.03
CA LEU A 75 7.30 1.95 -12.31
C LEU A 75 7.28 3.47 -12.51
N SER A 76 7.03 4.24 -11.45
CA SER A 76 7.08 5.70 -11.50
C SER A 76 8.49 6.23 -11.77
N SER A 77 9.53 5.58 -11.27
CA SER A 77 10.92 5.95 -11.56
C SER A 77 11.26 5.70 -13.02
N ARG A 78 10.81 4.58 -13.58
CA ARG A 78 11.05 4.22 -14.99
C ARG A 78 10.27 5.06 -16.00
N GLU A 79 9.06 5.50 -15.68
CA GLU A 79 8.31 6.44 -16.55
C GLU A 79 9.08 7.76 -16.76
N SER A 80 9.94 8.13 -15.80
CA SER A 80 10.80 9.32 -15.92
C SER A 80 12.03 9.08 -16.81
N GLU A 81 12.39 7.82 -17.03
CA GLU A 81 13.53 7.37 -17.84
C GLU A 81 13.00 6.69 -19.11
N GLU A 82 12.57 7.45 -20.13
CA GLU A 82 11.98 7.06 -21.44
C GLU A 82 12.44 5.72 -22.07
N THR A 83 12.18 4.59 -21.41
CA THR A 83 12.67 3.27 -21.80
C THR A 83 11.44 2.38 -21.86
N GLU A 84 10.90 2.23 -23.07
CA GLU A 84 9.97 1.16 -23.42
C GLU A 84 10.70 -0.17 -23.19
N SER A 85 10.61 -0.72 -21.98
CA SER A 85 11.05 -2.07 -21.70
C SER A 85 9.86 -2.90 -21.23
N GLU A 86 9.60 -3.91 -22.04
CA GLU A 86 8.61 -4.96 -21.89
C GLU A 86 8.61 -5.54 -20.47
N GLU A 87 7.39 -5.77 -19.95
CA GLU A 87 7.01 -6.61 -18.81
C GLU A 87 8.11 -7.14 -17.88
N THR A 88 8.93 -6.25 -17.32
CA THR A 88 9.98 -6.70 -16.41
C THR A 88 9.36 -6.89 -15.04
N GLN A 89 9.20 -8.15 -14.62
CA GLN A 89 8.85 -8.47 -13.25
C GLN A 89 9.95 -7.98 -12.32
N ILE A 90 9.59 -7.20 -11.31
CA ILE A 90 10.50 -6.84 -10.22
C ILE A 90 10.75 -8.14 -9.44
N ASP A 91 12.01 -8.55 -9.36
CA ASP A 91 12.37 -9.69 -8.54
C ASP A 91 12.34 -9.33 -7.05
N THR A 92 12.31 -10.35 -6.20
CA THR A 92 12.17 -10.15 -4.75
C THR A 92 13.36 -9.39 -4.14
N THR A 93 14.57 -9.57 -4.66
CA THR A 93 15.77 -8.89 -4.15
C THR A 93 15.69 -7.40 -4.47
N GLN A 94 15.40 -7.07 -5.73
CA GLN A 94 15.24 -5.69 -6.18
C GLN A 94 14.12 -4.97 -5.40
N MET A 95 13.01 -5.66 -5.13
CA MET A 95 11.90 -5.10 -4.36
C MET A 95 12.35 -4.69 -2.94
N TYR A 96 13.12 -5.53 -2.25
CA TYR A 96 13.60 -5.19 -0.91
C TYR A 96 14.66 -4.08 -0.92
N GLU A 97 15.51 -4.01 -1.95
CA GLU A 97 16.45 -2.88 -2.11
C GLU A 97 15.72 -1.53 -2.27
N ILE A 98 14.63 -1.51 -3.04
CA ILE A 98 13.77 -0.32 -3.19
C ILE A 98 13.15 0.07 -1.84
N ILE A 99 12.62 -0.91 -1.11
CA ILE A 99 11.98 -0.68 0.19
C ILE A 99 12.99 -0.13 1.20
N ASP A 100 14.19 -0.73 1.28
CA ASP A 100 15.23 -0.29 2.21
C ASP A 100 15.69 1.14 1.89
N THR A 101 15.94 1.45 0.60
CA THR A 101 16.33 2.79 0.17
C THR A 101 15.25 3.83 0.52
N ALA A 102 14.00 3.55 0.16
CA ALA A 102 12.87 4.44 0.44
C ALA A 102 12.64 4.65 1.95
N ARG A 103 12.93 3.64 2.77
CA ARG A 103 12.89 3.75 4.23
C ARG A 103 13.98 4.69 4.75
N GLU A 104 15.22 4.54 4.27
CA GLU A 104 16.35 5.40 4.65
C GLU A 104 16.11 6.87 4.25
N GLU A 105 15.45 7.09 3.13
CA GLU A 105 15.06 8.41 2.63
C GLU A 105 13.80 9.00 3.31
N GLY A 106 13.09 8.19 4.11
CA GLY A 106 11.88 8.61 4.81
C GLY A 106 10.65 8.78 3.91
N GLU A 107 10.59 8.06 2.78
CA GLU A 107 9.50 8.12 1.82
C GLU A 107 8.28 7.24 2.19
N ILE A 108 8.46 6.33 3.16
CA ILE A 108 7.43 5.39 3.59
C ILE A 108 6.83 5.87 4.91
N GLU A 109 5.51 6.14 4.88
CA GLU A 109 4.70 6.40 6.07
C GLU A 109 3.54 5.41 6.15
N VAL A 110 3.28 4.89 7.35
CA VAL A 110 2.26 3.87 7.59
C VAL A 110 1.33 4.31 8.71
N GLY A 111 0.04 4.42 8.38
CA GLY A 111 -1.04 4.64 9.34
C GLY A 111 -1.88 3.38 9.53
N VAL A 112 -2.26 3.11 10.78
CA VAL A 112 -3.14 1.99 11.15
C VAL A 112 -4.40 2.50 11.84
N LEU A 113 -5.49 1.76 11.63
CA LEU A 113 -6.76 1.95 12.34
C LEU A 113 -7.00 0.75 13.26
N GLU A 114 -6.72 0.90 14.55
CA GLU A 114 -6.77 -0.19 15.54
C GLU A 114 -8.07 -0.16 16.33
N THR A 115 -8.88 -1.23 16.25
CA THR A 115 -10.17 -1.32 16.98
C THR A 115 -10.01 -1.70 18.46
N ALA A 116 -8.91 -2.34 18.83
CA ALA A 116 -8.68 -2.90 20.17
C ALA A 116 -8.24 -1.86 21.21
N GLN A 117 -7.73 -0.70 20.78
CA GLN A 117 -7.28 0.32 21.73
C GLN A 117 -8.46 1.02 22.40
N PRO A 118 -8.40 1.32 23.70
CA PRO A 118 -9.48 2.02 24.41
C PRO A 118 -9.55 3.52 24.08
N GLU A 119 -8.57 4.06 23.34
CA GLU A 119 -8.48 5.48 23.03
C GLU A 119 -9.62 5.99 22.13
N ALA A 120 -9.87 7.30 22.22
CA ALA A 120 -10.89 7.98 21.42
C ALA A 120 -10.50 8.03 19.93
N SER A 121 -9.21 8.17 19.62
CA SER A 121 -8.68 7.98 18.27
C SER A 121 -8.36 6.51 18.05
N LYS A 122 -8.81 5.95 16.94
CA LYS A 122 -8.38 4.62 16.48
C LYS A 122 -7.23 4.71 15.48
N PHE A 123 -6.88 5.92 15.04
CA PHE A 123 -5.79 6.19 14.11
C PHE A 123 -4.48 6.40 14.85
N ARG A 124 -3.43 5.74 14.35
CA ARG A 124 -2.05 5.88 14.82
C ARG A 124 -1.08 5.71 13.65
N LEU A 125 0.02 6.47 13.67
CA LEU A 125 1.16 6.25 12.79
C LEU A 125 2.10 5.21 13.41
N LEU A 126 2.59 4.28 12.59
CA LEU A 126 3.64 3.36 12.99
C LEU A 126 4.98 4.10 13.04
N THR A 127 5.80 3.73 14.01
CA THR A 127 7.19 4.19 14.10
C THR A 127 8.07 3.46 13.07
N SER A 128 9.23 4.03 12.74
CA SER A 128 10.20 3.37 11.85
C SER A 128 10.59 1.98 12.36
N GLN A 129 10.75 1.80 13.68
CA GLN A 129 11.04 0.51 14.29
C GLN A 129 9.93 -0.52 14.12
N GLU A 130 8.66 -0.10 14.17
CA GLU A 130 7.51 -0.98 13.93
C GLU A 130 7.42 -1.40 12.46
N ILE A 131 7.75 -0.48 11.54
CA ILE A 131 7.82 -0.79 10.10
C ILE A 131 8.98 -1.76 9.83
N GLU A 132 10.16 -1.51 10.40
CA GLU A 132 11.33 -2.40 10.31
C GLU A 132 11.03 -3.80 10.83
N ALA A 133 10.38 -3.91 12.00
CA ALA A 133 10.05 -5.20 12.60
C ALA A 133 9.02 -6.01 11.78
N ALA A 134 8.27 -5.37 10.89
CA ALA A 134 7.25 -6.01 10.06
C ALA A 134 7.76 -6.41 8.67
N LEU A 135 8.92 -5.89 8.26
CA LEU A 135 9.57 -6.20 7.00
C LEU A 135 10.67 -7.26 7.23
N PRO A 136 10.93 -8.14 6.25
CA PRO A 136 11.93 -9.21 6.40
C PRO A 136 13.38 -8.71 6.37
#